data_AF-A0AAD8TV59-F1
#
_entry.id   AF-A0AAD8TV59-F1
#
_cell.length_a   1.000
_cell.length_b   1.000
_cell.length_c   1.000
_cell.angle_alpha   90.00
_cell.angle_beta   90.00
_cell.angle_gamma   90.00
#
_symmetry.space_group_name_H-M   'P 1'
#
loop_
_entity.id
_entity.type
_entity.pdbx_description
1 polymer ?
#
loop_
_entity_poly.entity_id
_entity_poly.type
_entity_poly.pdbx_seq_one_letter_code
_entity_poly.pdbx_strand_id
1 'polypeptide(L)'
;MVRSGKTKLQFIVDRKERKRTLEKRLPNLLKKTREFAVLCDVPTSLVVYCPGEDRPVVWPSPDVAADLLRRYNELEDSQRLKHRLDGAEFIGKLVDKAKAELSTVQREIRGKEIDLLLGNFFAGRRGSFDDMSPEVSAALESTVEKKLRTVKSRLQELNGGAVLPTLSTQLVQPAPLLQDDVQFPQALDVSDGSGLPTTEELQAVFTKSGIFTAPPPSPSVDNIV
;
A
#
# COMPACT_ATOMS: atom_id res chain seq x y z
N MET A 1 -25.65 -11.65 -0.46
CA MET A 1 -24.92 -11.11 -1.62
C MET A 1 -23.46 -10.87 -1.23
N VAL A 2 -22.57 -11.84 -1.50
CA VAL A 2 -21.14 -11.72 -1.19
C VAL A 2 -20.51 -10.85 -2.28
N ARG A 3 -20.17 -9.60 -1.96
CA ARG A 3 -19.32 -8.77 -2.83
C ARG A 3 -17.88 -9.28 -2.71
N SER A 4 -17.52 -10.30 -3.47
CA SER A 4 -16.14 -10.76 -3.59
C SER A 4 -15.37 -9.82 -4.53
N GLY A 5 -15.06 -8.62 -4.04
CA GLY A 5 -14.14 -7.70 -4.71
C GLY A 5 -12.75 -7.88 -4.11
N LYS A 6 -11.72 -8.08 -4.93
CA LYS A 6 -10.32 -8.11 -4.49
C LYS A 6 -10.00 -6.81 -3.75
N THR A 7 -9.78 -6.87 -2.43
CA THR A 7 -9.42 -5.68 -1.65
C THR A 7 -7.94 -5.38 -1.81
N LYS A 8 -7.60 -4.14 -2.17
CA LYS A 8 -6.22 -3.65 -2.17
C LYS A 8 -5.67 -3.69 -0.74
N LEU A 9 -4.47 -4.22 -0.54
CA LEU A 9 -3.76 -4.21 0.75
C LEU A 9 -3.13 -2.83 0.95
N GLN A 10 -3.94 -1.88 1.41
CA GLN A 10 -3.52 -0.51 1.72
C GLN A 10 -4.28 0.01 2.95
N PHE A 11 -3.78 1.08 3.55
CA PHE A 11 -4.46 1.71 4.68
C PHE A 11 -5.85 2.24 4.27
N ILE A 12 -6.88 1.90 5.05
CA ILE A 12 -8.24 2.40 4.83
C ILE A 12 -8.35 3.77 5.50
N VAL A 13 -8.47 4.83 4.69
CA VAL A 13 -8.49 6.22 5.18
C VAL A 13 -9.76 6.50 5.97
N ASP A 14 -10.92 6.08 5.47
CA ASP A 14 -12.21 6.24 6.17
C ASP A 14 -12.21 5.49 7.51
N ARG A 15 -12.32 6.25 8.60
CA ARG A 15 -12.32 5.72 9.98
C ARG A 15 -13.47 4.75 10.24
N LYS A 16 -14.67 5.01 9.73
CA LYS A 16 -15.85 4.15 9.95
C LYS A 16 -15.69 2.85 9.19
N GLU A 17 -15.26 2.92 7.93
CA GLU A 17 -14.99 1.73 7.12
C GLU A 17 -13.84 0.90 7.69
N ARG A 18 -12.77 1.56 8.16
CA ARG A 18 -11.64 0.91 8.81
C ARG A 18 -12.07 0.16 10.07
N LYS A 19 -12.87 0.79 10.94
CA LYS A 19 -13.40 0.16 12.16
C LYS A 19 -14.26 -1.06 11.84
N ARG A 20 -15.23 -0.91 10.94
CA ARG A 20 -16.10 -2.02 10.49
C ARG A 20 -15.29 -3.17 9.88
N THR A 21 -14.22 -2.87 9.15
CA THR A 21 -13.36 -3.88 8.55
C THR A 21 -12.54 -4.62 9.61
N LEU A 22 -12.02 -3.91 10.60
CA LEU A 22 -11.32 -4.50 11.75
C LEU A 22 -12.24 -5.45 12.52
N GLU A 23 -13.44 -4.99 12.88
CA GLU A 23 -14.46 -5.80 13.59
C GLU A 23 -14.81 -7.09 12.84
N LYS A 24 -14.81 -7.06 11.50
CA LYS A 24 -15.06 -8.25 10.67
C LYS A 24 -13.85 -9.16 10.49
N ARG A 25 -12.65 -8.59 10.42
CA ARG A 25 -11.42 -9.35 10.10
C ARG A 25 -10.77 -9.94 11.34
N LEU A 26 -10.82 -9.24 12.47
CA LEU A 26 -10.16 -9.65 13.70
C LEU A 26 -10.64 -11.02 14.24
N PRO A 27 -11.96 -11.31 14.31
CA PRO A 27 -12.43 -12.63 14.73
C PRO A 27 -11.98 -13.74 13.78
N ASN A 28 -11.97 -13.47 12.47
CA ASN A 28 -11.51 -14.42 11.47
C ASN A 28 -10.00 -14.68 11.56
N LEU A 29 -9.21 -13.64 11.83
CA LEU A 29 -7.77 -13.76 12.05
C LEU A 29 -7.51 -14.63 13.28
N LEU A 30 -8.17 -14.36 14.40
CA LEU A 30 -8.04 -15.12 15.64
C LEU A 30 -8.43 -16.60 15.43
N LYS A 31 -9.52 -16.86 14.70
CA LYS A 31 -9.93 -18.22 14.32
C LYS A 31 -8.84 -18.93 13.49
N LYS A 32 -8.29 -18.25 12.49
CA LYS A 32 -7.23 -18.81 11.63
C LYS A 32 -5.94 -19.07 12.40
N THR A 33 -5.58 -18.20 13.33
CA THR A 33 -4.44 -18.42 14.23
C THR A 33 -4.65 -19.65 15.10
N ARG A 34 -5.85 -19.83 15.66
CA ARG A 34 -6.17 -21.03 16.45
C ARG A 34 -6.10 -22.31 15.61
N GLU A 35 -6.71 -22.30 14.42
CA GLU A 35 -6.62 -23.43 13.48
C GLU A 35 -5.18 -23.75 13.13
N PHE A 36 -4.36 -22.74 12.82
CA PHE A 36 -2.94 -22.90 12.52
C PHE A 36 -2.17 -23.53 13.70
N ALA A 37 -2.36 -23.01 14.92
CA ALA A 37 -1.70 -23.54 16.11
C ALA A 37 -2.01 -25.02 16.33
N VAL A 38 -3.28 -25.41 16.15
CA VAL A 38 -3.74 -26.79 16.35
C VAL A 38 -3.31 -27.71 15.21
N LEU A 39 -3.50 -27.30 13.95
CA LEU A 39 -3.22 -28.16 12.79
C LEU A 39 -1.73 -28.41 12.59
N CYS A 40 -0.90 -27.42 12.91
CA CYS A 40 0.54 -27.53 12.76
C CYS A 40 1.26 -27.91 14.05
N ASP A 41 0.54 -28.01 15.18
CA ASP A 41 1.10 -28.27 16.51
C ASP A 41 2.27 -27.34 16.86
N VAL A 42 2.10 -26.04 16.58
CA VAL A 42 3.14 -25.02 16.79
C VAL A 42 2.72 -24.01 17.86
N PRO A 43 3.58 -23.72 18.84
CA PRO A 43 3.31 -22.68 19.82
C PRO A 43 3.13 -21.32 19.14
N THR A 44 1.92 -20.76 19.24
CA THR A 44 1.53 -19.54 18.52
C THR A 44 0.81 -18.58 19.45
N SER A 45 1.13 -17.30 19.36
CA SER A 45 0.38 -16.22 20.01
C SER A 45 0.03 -15.13 19.00
N LEU A 46 -1.04 -14.39 19.30
CA LEU A 46 -1.47 -13.24 18.53
C LEU A 46 -1.72 -12.06 19.47
N VAL A 47 -1.17 -10.90 19.12
CA VAL A 47 -1.35 -9.65 19.85
C VAL A 47 -1.73 -8.58 18.83
N VAL A 48 -2.91 -7.97 19.00
CA VAL A 48 -3.44 -6.96 18.09
C VAL A 48 -3.76 -5.68 18.86
N TYR A 49 -3.16 -4.57 18.42
CA TYR A 49 -3.46 -3.24 18.93
C TYR A 49 -4.55 -2.59 18.06
N CYS A 50 -5.72 -2.38 18.65
CA CYS A 50 -6.85 -1.76 17.99
C CYS A 50 -6.85 -0.25 18.23
N PRO A 51 -6.99 0.60 17.19
CA PRO A 51 -7.05 2.05 17.39
C PRO A 51 -8.24 2.48 18.25
N GLY A 52 -7.98 3.14 19.37
CA GLY A 52 -9.01 3.63 20.30
C GLY A 52 -9.51 2.60 21.30
N GLU A 53 -8.87 1.43 21.38
CA GLU A 53 -9.02 0.51 22.50
C GLU A 53 -7.81 0.66 23.39
N ASP A 54 -8.05 0.74 24.71
CA ASP A 54 -6.95 0.86 25.65
C ASP A 54 -6.17 -0.45 25.67
N ARG A 55 -6.83 -1.62 25.64
CA ARG A 55 -6.18 -2.93 25.78
C ARG A 55 -6.00 -3.63 24.43
N PRO A 56 -4.86 -4.31 24.19
CA PRO A 56 -4.71 -5.15 23.01
C PRO A 56 -5.58 -6.40 23.11
N VAL A 57 -6.00 -6.91 21.96
CA VAL A 57 -6.60 -8.24 21.85
C VAL A 57 -5.47 -9.26 21.84
N VAL A 58 -5.47 -10.15 22.83
CA VAL A 58 -4.40 -11.14 23.03
C VAL A 58 -4.98 -12.56 23.02
N TRP A 59 -4.30 -13.47 22.32
CA TRP A 59 -4.62 -14.89 22.29
C TRP A 59 -3.32 -15.72 22.38
N PRO A 60 -3.31 -16.88 23.07
CA PRO A 60 -4.42 -17.54 23.78
C PRO A 60 -4.78 -16.86 25.10
N SER A 61 -3.77 -16.53 25.89
CA SER A 61 -3.89 -15.70 27.08
C SER A 61 -2.70 -14.73 27.12
N PRO A 62 -2.81 -13.64 27.87
CA PRO A 62 -1.72 -12.68 28.05
C PRO A 62 -0.43 -13.32 28.57
N ASP A 63 -0.53 -14.22 29.56
CA ASP A 63 0.63 -14.89 30.15
C ASP A 63 1.32 -15.82 29.15
N VAL A 64 0.54 -16.62 28.41
CA VAL A 64 1.08 -17.52 27.38
C VAL A 64 1.72 -16.73 26.24
N ALA A 65 1.11 -15.61 25.85
CA ALA A 65 1.67 -14.73 24.84
C ALA A 65 3.00 -14.12 25.32
N ALA A 66 3.06 -13.62 26.56
CA ALA A 66 4.27 -13.08 27.16
C ALA A 66 5.39 -14.13 27.24
N ASP A 67 5.08 -15.36 27.64
CA ASP A 67 6.02 -16.47 27.68
C ASP A 67 6.56 -16.87 26.31
N LEU A 68 5.69 -16.88 25.29
CA LEU A 68 6.11 -17.13 23.91
C LEU A 68 7.02 -16.02 23.39
N LEU A 69 6.71 -14.76 23.69
CA LEU A 69 7.54 -13.62 23.30
C LEU A 69 8.88 -13.62 24.00
N ARG A 70 8.91 -13.97 25.29
CA ARG A 70 10.15 -14.16 26.05
C ARG A 70 11.03 -15.22 25.40
N ARG A 71 10.50 -16.42 25.16
CA ARG A 71 11.22 -17.50 24.47
C ARG A 71 11.69 -17.09 23.07
N TYR A 72 10.86 -16.36 22.32
CA TYR A 72 11.24 -15.84 21.01
C TYR A 72 12.40 -14.84 21.08
N ASN A 73 12.47 -14.03 22.14
CA ASN A 73 13.56 -13.08 22.36
C ASN A 73 14.85 -13.73 22.86
N GLU A 74 14.78 -14.93 23.43
CA GLU A 74 15.94 -15.73 23.83
C GLU A 74 16.59 -16.44 22.62
N LEU A 75 15.91 -16.52 21.48
CA LEU A 75 16.47 -17.08 20.24
C LEU A 75 17.56 -16.17 19.66
N GLU A 76 18.53 -16.78 18.96
CA GLU A 76 19.58 -16.05 18.27
C GLU A 76 19.01 -15.17 17.13
N ASP A 77 19.59 -13.99 16.92
CA ASP A 77 19.12 -13.04 15.90
C ASP A 77 19.11 -13.63 14.48
N SER A 78 20.03 -14.54 14.17
CA SER A 78 20.07 -15.26 12.90
C SER A 78 18.81 -16.12 12.66
N GLN A 79 18.26 -16.72 13.72
CA GLN A 79 17.02 -17.51 13.68
C GLN A 79 15.79 -16.61 13.64
N ARG A 80 15.81 -15.50 14.40
CA ARG A 80 14.71 -14.52 14.45
C ARG A 80 14.54 -13.80 13.10
N LEU A 81 15.65 -13.31 12.51
CA LEU A 81 15.62 -12.51 11.29
C LEU A 81 15.22 -13.32 10.06
N LYS A 82 15.58 -14.60 10.00
CA LYS A 82 15.26 -15.49 8.87
C LYS A 82 13.75 -15.65 8.62
N HIS A 83 12.95 -15.56 9.69
CA HIS A 83 11.50 -15.83 9.64
C HIS A 83 10.64 -14.62 10.05
N ARG A 84 11.27 -13.47 10.31
CA ARG A 84 10.56 -12.22 10.60
C ARG A 84 9.97 -11.66 9.32
N LEU A 85 8.65 -11.58 9.25
CA LEU A 85 7.96 -10.70 8.31
C LEU A 85 7.97 -9.28 8.92
N ASP A 86 8.90 -8.45 8.47
CA ASP A 86 9.08 -7.13 9.05
C ASP A 86 7.97 -6.16 8.59
N GLY A 87 7.11 -5.79 9.54
CA GLY A 87 6.12 -4.74 9.33
C GLY A 87 6.77 -3.42 8.89
N ALA A 88 7.99 -3.12 9.33
CA ALA A 88 8.72 -1.92 8.91
C ALA A 88 9.08 -1.97 7.42
N GLU A 89 9.52 -3.11 6.89
CA GLU A 89 9.76 -3.29 5.45
C GLU A 89 8.46 -3.16 4.65
N PHE A 90 7.36 -3.73 5.14
CA PHE A 90 6.06 -3.61 4.48
C PHE A 90 5.58 -2.15 4.45
N ILE A 91 5.67 -1.43 5.57
CA ILE A 91 5.36 -0.01 5.64
C ILE A 91 6.30 0.80 4.76
N GLY A 92 7.59 0.47 4.73
CA GLY A 92 8.57 1.06 3.81
C GLY A 92 8.14 0.93 2.35
N LYS A 93 7.76 -0.29 1.92
CA LYS A 93 7.21 -0.54 0.57
C LYS A 93 5.96 0.28 0.29
N LEU A 94 5.07 0.48 1.26
CA LEU A 94 3.88 1.32 1.10
C LEU A 94 4.24 2.80 0.96
N VAL A 95 5.19 3.29 1.75
CA VAL A 95 5.69 4.67 1.67
C VAL A 95 6.35 4.92 0.31
N ASP A 96 7.20 4.01 -0.15
CA ASP A 96 7.88 4.13 -1.44
C ASP A 96 6.88 4.13 -2.59
N LYS A 97 5.84 3.30 -2.50
CA LYS A 97 4.75 3.31 -3.47
C LYS A 97 4.01 4.65 -3.48
N ALA A 98 3.67 5.20 -2.32
CA ALA A 98 3.00 6.50 -2.22
C ALA A 98 3.88 7.63 -2.79
N LYS A 99 5.19 7.60 -2.53
CA LYS A 99 6.15 8.54 -3.12
C LYS A 99 6.22 8.43 -4.65
N ALA A 100 6.17 7.22 -5.19
CA ALA A 100 6.16 6.99 -6.64
C ALA A 100 4.86 7.48 -7.31
N GLU A 101 3.72 7.29 -6.65
CA GLU A 101 2.44 7.83 -7.13
C GLU A 101 2.47 9.37 -7.13
N LEU A 102 2.98 9.98 -6.06
CA LEU A 102 3.16 11.44 -5.96
C LEU A 102 4.07 11.99 -7.05
N SER A 103 5.24 11.37 -7.27
CA SER A 103 6.18 11.82 -8.30
C SER A 103 5.60 11.71 -9.71
N THR A 104 4.76 10.70 -9.96
CA THR A 104 4.04 10.54 -11.23
C THR A 104 3.09 11.72 -11.46
N VAL A 105 2.26 12.05 -10.46
CA VAL A 105 1.32 13.17 -10.53
C VAL A 105 2.05 14.51 -10.69
N GLN A 106 3.15 14.73 -9.96
CA GLN A 106 3.98 15.93 -10.10
C GLN A 106 4.55 16.05 -11.51
N ARG A 107 5.00 14.95 -12.12
CA ARG A 107 5.49 14.94 -13.49
C ARG A 107 4.39 15.29 -14.49
N GLU A 108 3.17 14.79 -14.28
CA GLU A 108 2.02 15.14 -15.13
C GLU A 108 1.64 16.62 -15.02
N ILE A 109 1.65 17.18 -13.82
CA ILE A 109 1.40 18.61 -13.59
C ILE A 109 2.45 19.45 -14.32
N ARG A 110 3.73 19.12 -14.14
CA ARG A 110 4.84 19.79 -14.84
C ARG A 110 4.70 19.68 -16.36
N GLY A 111 4.33 18.51 -16.88
CA GLY A 111 4.08 18.33 -18.32
C GLY A 111 2.98 19.26 -18.84
N LYS A 112 1.85 19.36 -18.13
CA LYS A 112 0.75 20.26 -18.47
C LYS A 112 1.16 21.73 -18.39
N GLU A 113 1.99 22.10 -17.41
CA GLU A 113 2.53 23.46 -17.28
C GLU A 113 3.35 23.85 -18.52
N ILE A 114 4.23 22.96 -18.98
CA ILE A 114 5.03 23.17 -20.20
C ILE A 114 4.13 23.27 -21.44
N ASP A 115 3.13 22.40 -21.59
CA ASP A 115 2.21 22.45 -22.72
C ASP A 115 1.40 23.75 -22.76
N LEU A 116 0.94 24.25 -21.60
CA LEU A 116 0.24 25.52 -21.48
C LEU A 116 1.15 26.71 -21.83
N LEU A 117 2.39 26.71 -21.34
CA LEU A 117 3.37 27.74 -21.67
C LEU A 117 3.62 27.79 -23.17
N LEU A 118 3.89 26.64 -23.77
CA LEU A 118 4.11 26.52 -25.21
C LEU A 118 2.92 27.05 -26.01
N GLY A 119 1.68 26.69 -25.61
CA GLY A 119 0.47 27.20 -26.24
C GLY A 119 0.30 28.72 -26.11
N ASN A 120 0.68 29.30 -24.96
CA ASN A 120 0.62 30.75 -24.76
C ASN A 120 1.67 31.51 -25.56
N PHE A 121 2.88 30.96 -25.72
CA PHE A 121 3.90 31.51 -26.60
C PHE A 121 3.46 31.47 -28.07
N PHE A 122 2.95 30.33 -28.55
CA PHE A 122 2.45 30.22 -29.92
C PHE A 122 1.26 31.12 -30.22
N ALA A 123 0.39 31.34 -29.23
CA ALA A 123 -0.74 32.26 -29.37
C ALA A 123 -0.35 33.75 -29.20
N GLY A 124 0.92 34.06 -28.96
CA GLY A 124 1.39 35.44 -28.71
C GLY A 124 0.87 36.05 -27.40
N ARG A 125 0.28 35.26 -26.50
CA ARG A 125 -0.29 35.73 -25.22
C ARG A 125 0.77 35.93 -24.14
N ARG A 126 1.98 35.42 -24.34
CA ARG A 126 3.13 35.56 -23.45
C ARG A 126 4.37 35.90 -24.25
N GLY A 127 5.10 36.94 -23.84
CA GLY A 127 6.30 37.43 -24.53
C GLY A 127 7.59 37.38 -23.72
N SER A 128 7.54 37.04 -22.43
CA SER A 128 8.72 36.96 -21.56
C SER A 128 8.86 35.59 -20.86
N PHE A 129 10.11 35.23 -20.65
CA PHE A 129 10.58 34.03 -19.93
C PHE A 129 10.95 34.32 -18.47
N ASP A 130 10.92 35.59 -18.03
CA ASP A 130 11.53 36.05 -16.77
C ASP A 130 10.89 35.45 -15.51
N ASP A 131 9.58 35.14 -15.55
CA ASP A 131 8.86 34.60 -14.40
C ASP A 131 8.94 33.07 -14.28
N MET A 132 9.88 32.41 -14.97
CA MET A 132 9.98 30.94 -14.98
C MET A 132 11.14 30.44 -14.11
N SER A 133 10.87 29.39 -13.35
CA SER A 133 11.92 28.63 -12.66
C SER A 133 12.92 28.05 -13.67
N PRO A 134 14.23 27.97 -13.33
CA PRO A 134 15.24 27.37 -14.18
C PRO A 134 14.92 25.90 -14.56
N GLU A 135 14.19 25.17 -13.72
CA GLU A 135 13.73 23.82 -14.05
C GLU A 135 12.68 23.82 -15.18
N VAL A 136 11.76 24.79 -15.14
CA VAL A 136 10.66 24.92 -16.11
C VAL A 136 11.19 25.41 -17.45
N SER A 137 12.14 26.34 -17.45
CA SER A 137 12.76 26.82 -18.69
C SER A 137 13.57 25.72 -19.39
N ALA A 138 14.35 24.93 -18.66
CA ALA A 138 15.08 23.80 -19.22
C ALA A 138 14.15 22.72 -19.79
N ALA A 139 13.04 22.42 -19.10
CA ALA A 139 12.03 21.48 -19.60
C ALA A 139 11.31 21.99 -20.86
N LEU A 140 11.05 23.30 -20.93
CA LEU A 140 10.45 23.94 -22.10
C LEU A 140 11.39 23.88 -23.30
N GLU A 141 12.67 24.23 -23.11
CA GLU A 141 13.71 24.16 -24.15
C GLU A 141 13.82 22.75 -24.73
N SER A 142 13.97 21.74 -23.87
CA SER A 142 14.03 20.33 -24.29
C SER A 142 12.78 19.91 -25.09
N THR A 143 11.61 20.40 -24.68
CA THR A 143 10.33 20.12 -25.36
C THR A 143 10.27 20.77 -26.74
N VAL A 144 10.68 22.02 -26.86
CA VAL A 144 10.76 22.74 -28.15
C VAL A 144 11.72 22.03 -29.09
N GLU A 145 12.93 21.71 -28.63
CA GLU A 145 13.89 20.97 -29.44
C GLU A 145 13.33 19.62 -29.91
N LYS A 146 12.66 18.87 -29.03
CA LYS A 146 12.05 17.59 -29.38
C LYS A 146 10.97 17.76 -30.46
N LYS A 147 10.14 18.79 -30.36
CA LYS A 147 9.14 19.11 -31.38
C LYS A 147 9.80 19.51 -32.70
N LEU A 148 10.85 20.33 -32.68
CA LEU A 148 11.62 20.71 -33.87
C LEU A 148 12.26 19.50 -34.54
N ARG A 149 12.89 18.60 -33.76
CA ARG A 149 13.41 17.31 -34.26
C ARG A 149 12.32 16.49 -34.93
N THR A 150 11.15 16.39 -34.29
CA THR A 150 9.99 15.66 -34.85
C THR A 150 9.52 16.25 -36.18
N VAL A 151 9.42 17.58 -36.28
CA VAL A 151 9.05 18.28 -37.52
C VAL A 151 10.10 18.02 -38.61
N LYS A 152 11.38 18.12 -38.28
CA LYS A 152 12.48 17.87 -39.22
C LYS A 152 12.45 16.43 -39.76
N SER A 153 12.27 15.43 -38.91
CA SER A 153 12.15 14.02 -39.33
C SER A 153 10.96 13.80 -40.26
N ARG A 154 9.79 14.37 -39.94
CA ARG A 154 8.60 14.26 -40.80
C ARG A 154 8.80 14.92 -42.16
N LEU A 155 9.47 16.06 -42.21
CA LEU A 155 9.81 16.71 -43.47
C LEU A 155 10.74 15.83 -44.32
N GLN A 156 11.67 15.11 -43.71
CA GLN A 156 12.56 14.17 -44.41
C GLN A 156 11.81 12.93 -44.94
N GLU A 157 10.87 12.38 -44.15
CA GLU A 157 10.02 11.26 -44.57
C GLU A 157 9.13 11.65 -45.77
N LEU A 158 8.54 12.85 -45.75
CA LEU A 158 7.71 13.35 -46.85
C LEU A 158 8.52 13.64 -48.12
N ASN A 159 9.79 14.06 -47.98
CA ASN A 159 10.69 14.27 -49.11
C ASN A 159 11.27 12.97 -49.70
N GLY A 160 11.12 11.82 -49.02
CA GLY A 160 11.79 10.56 -49.36
C GLY A 160 10.90 9.41 -49.84
N GLY A 161 9.66 9.66 -50.27
CA GLY A 161 8.65 8.61 -50.45
C GLY A 161 9.02 7.47 -51.42
N ALA A 162 8.74 6.21 -51.01
CA ALA A 162 7.74 5.34 -51.66
C ALA A 162 7.38 4.06 -50.86
N VAL A 163 6.06 3.83 -50.74
CA VAL A 163 5.28 2.58 -50.49
C VAL A 163 5.08 2.09 -49.04
N LEU A 164 3.84 2.25 -48.57
CA LEU A 164 3.20 1.51 -47.46
C LEU A 164 2.52 0.23 -47.98
N PRO A 165 2.56 -0.90 -47.24
CA PRO A 165 1.54 -1.92 -47.33
C PRO A 165 0.65 -1.95 -46.08
N THR A 166 -0.63 -1.69 -46.34
CA THR A 166 -1.88 -2.22 -45.79
C THR A 166 -1.82 -3.14 -44.55
N LEU A 167 -2.51 -2.71 -43.49
CA LEU A 167 -2.90 -3.49 -42.31
C LEU A 167 -3.94 -4.57 -42.67
N SER A 168 -3.69 -5.81 -42.26
CA SER A 168 -4.70 -6.89 -42.25
C SER A 168 -5.10 -7.20 -40.80
N THR A 169 -6.38 -6.95 -40.48
CA THR A 169 -7.00 -7.30 -39.20
C THR A 169 -7.71 -8.64 -39.35
N GLN A 170 -7.41 -9.59 -38.47
CA GLN A 170 -8.27 -10.76 -38.25
C GLN A 170 -8.58 -10.89 -36.75
N LEU A 171 -9.88 -10.91 -36.46
CA LEU A 171 -10.52 -11.15 -35.17
C LEU A 171 -10.73 -12.67 -34.99
N VAL A 172 -10.38 -13.22 -33.83
CA VAL A 172 -10.91 -14.52 -33.37
C VAL A 172 -11.31 -14.42 -31.89
N GLN A 173 -12.54 -14.87 -31.60
CA GLN A 173 -13.24 -14.83 -30.32
C GLN A 173 -12.82 -15.94 -29.33
N PRO A 174 -13.18 -15.83 -28.02
CA PRO A 174 -12.72 -16.70 -26.94
C PRO A 174 -13.63 -17.91 -26.65
N ALA A 175 -13.04 -18.97 -26.08
CA ALA A 175 -13.73 -20.18 -25.59
C ALA A 175 -14.03 -20.13 -24.07
N PRO A 176 -15.04 -20.87 -23.55
CA PRO A 176 -15.67 -20.62 -22.25
C PRO A 176 -15.11 -21.43 -21.06
N LEU A 177 -15.52 -20.97 -19.87
CA LEU A 177 -15.15 -21.36 -18.52
C LEU A 177 -15.86 -22.64 -18.02
N LEU A 178 -15.23 -23.34 -17.07
CA LEU A 178 -15.88 -24.30 -16.18
C LEU A 178 -15.69 -23.89 -14.71
N GLN A 179 -16.79 -23.88 -13.97
CA GLN A 179 -16.91 -23.64 -12.53
C GLN A 179 -17.01 -24.98 -11.80
N ASP A 180 -16.44 -25.06 -10.59
CA ASP A 180 -16.86 -26.03 -9.59
C ASP A 180 -17.06 -25.33 -8.24
N ASP A 181 -18.27 -25.51 -7.71
CA ASP A 181 -18.73 -25.08 -6.39
C ASP A 181 -18.25 -26.08 -5.31
N VAL A 182 -17.79 -25.58 -4.17
CA VAL A 182 -17.81 -26.36 -2.92
C VAL A 182 -18.23 -25.46 -1.76
N GLN A 183 -19.27 -25.91 -1.08
CA GLN A 183 -20.01 -25.27 0.00
C GLN A 183 -19.77 -26.05 1.30
N PHE A 184 -19.59 -25.43 2.47
CA PHE A 184 -19.79 -26.04 3.82
C PHE A 184 -19.71 -24.94 4.94
N PRO A 185 -20.16 -25.18 6.20
CA PRO A 185 -21.13 -24.33 6.89
C PRO A 185 -20.63 -23.58 8.16
N GLN A 186 -21.52 -22.72 8.67
CA GLN A 186 -21.61 -22.07 9.99
C GLN A 186 -21.61 -23.09 11.14
N ALA A 187 -21.40 -22.80 12.43
CA ALA A 187 -20.96 -21.72 13.31
C ALA A 187 -20.79 -22.40 14.69
N LEU A 188 -20.04 -21.86 15.66
CA LEU A 188 -20.25 -22.20 17.09
C LEU A 188 -19.67 -21.12 18.01
N ASP A 189 -20.47 -20.78 19.02
CA ASP A 189 -20.32 -19.82 20.11
C ASP A 189 -19.24 -20.23 21.14
N VAL A 190 -18.86 -19.28 22.02
CA VAL A 190 -18.97 -19.37 23.49
C VAL A 190 -18.06 -18.35 24.18
N SER A 191 -18.62 -17.82 25.27
CA SER A 191 -18.27 -16.68 26.13
C SER A 191 -17.32 -16.99 27.30
N ASP A 192 -16.92 -15.90 27.97
CA ASP A 192 -16.41 -15.72 29.35
C ASP A 192 -14.97 -16.22 29.64
N GLY A 193 -14.09 -15.55 30.39
CA GLY A 193 -14.15 -14.42 31.33
C GLY A 193 -12.98 -14.65 32.31
N SER A 194 -11.91 -13.86 32.34
CA SER A 194 -11.57 -12.88 33.39
C SER A 194 -10.06 -12.99 33.70
N GLY A 195 -9.42 -11.85 34.04
CA GLY A 195 -8.00 -11.78 34.44
C GLY A 195 -7.07 -11.31 33.32
N LEU A 196 -7.15 -10.03 32.90
CA LEU A 196 -6.32 -9.47 31.83
C LEU A 196 -5.32 -8.45 32.41
N PRO A 197 -4.00 -8.61 32.19
CA PRO A 197 -3.00 -7.61 32.52
C PRO A 197 -3.23 -6.33 31.70
N THR A 198 -2.74 -5.25 32.25
CA THR A 198 -3.03 -3.90 31.81
C THR A 198 -2.18 -3.55 30.59
N THR A 199 -2.70 -2.69 29.71
CA THR A 199 -2.04 -2.24 28.48
C THR A 199 -0.61 -1.79 28.69
N GLU A 200 -0.36 -1.09 29.79
CA GLU A 200 0.95 -0.54 30.11
C GLU A 200 1.99 -1.64 30.35
N GLU A 201 1.59 -2.77 30.95
CA GLU A 201 2.47 -3.89 31.25
C GLU A 201 2.87 -4.63 29.97
N LEU A 202 1.91 -4.86 29.08
CA LEU A 202 2.17 -5.45 27.78
C LEU A 202 3.04 -4.51 26.94
N GLN A 203 2.67 -3.22 26.84
CA GLN A 203 3.37 -2.23 26.03
C GLN A 203 4.83 -2.01 26.48
N ALA A 204 5.11 -2.06 27.78
CA ALA A 204 6.48 -2.02 28.32
C ALA A 204 7.31 -3.25 27.95
N VAL A 205 6.72 -4.45 27.90
CA VAL A 205 7.38 -5.69 27.45
C VAL A 205 7.68 -5.65 25.96
N PHE A 206 6.77 -5.09 25.14
CA PHE A 206 6.96 -4.97 23.68
C PHE A 206 7.96 -3.88 23.26
N THR A 207 8.03 -2.76 24.00
CA THR A 207 8.99 -1.69 23.71
C THR A 207 10.41 -2.03 24.20
N LYS A 208 10.56 -2.74 25.35
CA LYS A 208 11.89 -3.22 25.80
C LYS A 208 12.50 -4.29 24.91
N SER A 209 11.69 -5.03 24.14
CA SER A 209 12.15 -6.13 23.29
C SER A 209 12.47 -5.75 21.85
N GLY A 210 12.28 -4.49 21.45
CA GLY A 210 12.58 -4.02 20.09
C GLY A 210 11.71 -4.64 18.98
N ILE A 211 10.66 -5.38 19.34
CA ILE A 211 9.74 -6.03 18.39
C ILE A 211 8.71 -5.03 17.85
N PHE A 212 8.37 -4.00 18.64
CA PHE A 212 7.56 -2.87 18.19
C PHE A 212 8.22 -1.57 18.64
N THR A 213 8.56 -0.70 17.67
CA THR A 213 8.75 0.73 17.94
C THR A 213 7.45 1.28 18.54
N ALA A 214 7.58 2.11 19.56
CA ALA A 214 6.43 2.77 20.20
C ALA A 214 5.50 3.35 19.11
N PRO A 215 4.17 3.19 19.24
CA PRO A 215 3.25 3.76 18.27
C PRO A 215 3.57 5.25 18.14
N PRO A 216 3.82 5.77 16.92
CA PRO A 216 4.09 7.18 16.75
C PRO A 216 2.95 7.97 17.38
N PRO A 217 3.25 9.08 18.07
CA PRO A 217 2.22 9.90 18.68
C PRO A 217 1.18 10.24 17.63
N SER A 218 -0.10 10.08 17.99
CA SER A 218 -1.24 10.48 17.17
C SER A 218 -0.92 11.86 16.56
N PRO A 219 -0.98 12.04 15.23
CA PRO A 219 -0.70 13.35 14.66
C PRO A 219 -1.67 14.35 15.27
N SER A 220 -1.13 15.31 16.02
CA SER A 220 -1.86 16.45 16.54
C SER A 220 -2.55 17.13 15.36
N VAL A 221 -3.85 17.36 15.48
CA VAL A 221 -4.71 17.93 14.43
C VAL A 221 -4.36 19.40 14.15
N ASP A 222 -3.36 19.96 14.83
CA ASP A 222 -3.02 21.38 14.82
C ASP A 222 -1.99 21.80 13.75
N ASN A 223 -1.49 20.89 12.90
CA ASN A 223 -0.51 21.23 11.85
C ASN A 223 -0.97 20.86 10.44
N ILE A 224 -2.21 21.20 10.10
CA ILE A 224 -2.62 21.41 8.70
C ILE A 224 -3.24 22.81 8.62
N VAL A 225 -2.37 23.79 8.37
CA VAL A 225 -2.69 25.07 7.72
C VAL A 225 -1.62 25.31 6.67
#